data_AF-B8CNP3-F1
#
_entry.id   AF-B8CNP3-F1
#
_cell.length_a   1.000
_cell.length_b   1.000
_cell.length_c   1.000
_cell.angle_alpha   90.00
_cell.angle_beta   90.00
_cell.angle_gamma   90.00
#
_symmetry.space_group_name_H-M   'P 1'
#
loop_
_entity.id
_entity.type
_entity.pdbx_description
1 polymer ?
#
loop_
_entity_poly.entity_id
_entity_poly.type
_entity_poly.pdbx_seq_one_letter_code
_entity_poly.pdbx_strand_id
1 'polypeptide(L)'
;MIGTQQASTCFYLPTPPELTEKWSHLDVDATQALIELNGNHWRKVLTIMAKIVVKEQDWRQYRDRHLLKQGESIAIGANNLCREAQLHIICGKKSADDLNLDSAEFVPLDMQGTSLLKHPNKDIYLCPYLDYRQFPNIQINLLRQALGLAPLN
;
A
#
# COMPACT_ATOMS: atom_id res chain seq x y z
N MET A 1 -5.02 0.88 -12.95
CA MET A 1 -5.08 1.48 -11.59
C MET A 1 -6.36 1.02 -10.94
N ILE A 2 -6.34 0.76 -9.63
CA ILE A 2 -7.51 0.37 -8.84
C ILE A 2 -7.73 1.46 -7.80
N GLY A 3 -8.96 1.95 -7.64
CA GLY A 3 -9.25 3.16 -6.86
C GLY A 3 -9.27 4.41 -7.74
N THR A 4 -9.28 5.58 -7.11
CA THR A 4 -9.34 6.88 -7.80
C THR A 4 -7.96 7.34 -8.29
N GLN A 5 -7.91 7.99 -9.45
CA GLN A 5 -6.69 8.64 -9.97
C GLN A 5 -6.27 9.86 -9.17
N GLN A 6 -7.17 10.44 -8.38
CA GLN A 6 -6.93 11.63 -7.56
C GLN A 6 -6.43 11.28 -6.14
N ALA A 7 -6.13 10.00 -5.88
CA ALA A 7 -5.68 9.55 -4.58
C ALA A 7 -4.35 10.19 -4.19
N SER A 8 -4.28 10.74 -2.98
CA SER A 8 -3.04 11.32 -2.42
C SER A 8 -2.00 10.26 -2.08
N THR A 9 -2.40 8.99 -1.94
CA THR A 9 -1.52 7.86 -1.65
C THR A 9 -1.64 6.79 -2.73
N CYS A 10 -0.51 6.35 -3.29
CA CYS A 10 -0.47 5.27 -4.26
C CYS A 10 0.38 4.10 -3.77
N PHE A 11 -0.21 2.91 -3.82
CA PHE A 11 0.47 1.64 -3.57
C PHE A 11 0.86 0.99 -4.90
N TYR A 12 2.12 0.59 -5.03
CA TYR A 12 2.64 -0.03 -6.25
C TYR A 12 2.80 -1.53 -6.02
N LEU A 13 2.02 -2.34 -6.73
CA LEU A 13 2.01 -3.79 -6.61
C LEU A 13 2.36 -4.46 -7.95
N PRO A 14 3.06 -5.60 -7.94
CA PRO A 14 3.52 -6.26 -9.17
C PRO A 14 2.43 -7.06 -9.86
N THR A 15 1.47 -7.61 -9.11
CA THR A 15 0.47 -8.57 -9.61
C THR A 15 -0.93 -8.00 -9.44
N PRO A 16 -1.77 -7.97 -10.49
CA PRO A 16 -3.16 -7.53 -10.39
C PRO A 16 -4.02 -8.52 -9.60
N PRO A 17 -5.12 -8.06 -8.96
CA PRO A 17 -6.22 -8.94 -8.60
C PRO A 17 -7.02 -9.33 -9.83
N GLU A 18 -7.76 -10.43 -9.72
CA GLU A 18 -8.93 -10.66 -10.55
C GLU A 18 -10.03 -9.67 -10.15
N LEU A 19 -10.67 -9.06 -11.14
CA LEU A 19 -11.81 -8.16 -10.96
C LEU A 19 -12.91 -8.55 -11.94
N THR A 20 -14.17 -8.48 -11.52
CA THR A 20 -15.30 -8.68 -12.44
C THR A 20 -15.47 -7.45 -13.32
N GLU A 21 -16.10 -7.61 -14.49
CA GLU A 21 -16.37 -6.48 -15.41
C GLU A 21 -17.22 -5.38 -14.76
N LYS A 22 -18.03 -5.72 -13.76
CA LYS A 22 -18.92 -4.80 -13.05
C LYS A 22 -18.28 -4.19 -11.82
N TRP A 23 -17.08 -4.62 -11.44
CA TRP A 23 -16.44 -4.14 -10.23
C TRP A 23 -16.13 -2.65 -10.34
N SER A 24 -16.57 -1.86 -9.35
CA SER A 24 -16.21 -0.46 -9.21
C SER A 24 -15.66 -0.19 -7.83
N HIS A 25 -14.59 0.60 -7.75
CA HIS A 25 -14.08 1.09 -6.48
C HIS A 25 -15.11 1.94 -5.73
N LEU A 26 -16.17 2.43 -6.37
CA LEU A 26 -17.24 3.21 -5.75
C LEU A 26 -18.30 2.34 -5.06
N ASP A 27 -18.36 1.04 -5.37
CA ASP A 27 -19.36 0.13 -4.79
C ASP A 27 -19.17 -0.01 -3.28
N VAL A 28 -20.24 0.00 -2.49
CA VAL A 28 -20.14 0.02 -1.02
C VAL A 28 -19.28 -1.13 -0.46
N ASP A 29 -19.28 -2.28 -1.13
CA ASP A 29 -18.58 -3.52 -0.78
C ASP A 29 -17.38 -3.84 -1.68
N ALA A 30 -16.87 -2.88 -2.46
CA ALA A 30 -15.81 -3.11 -3.45
C ALA A 30 -14.58 -3.89 -2.93
N THR A 31 -14.11 -3.59 -1.70
CA THR A 31 -12.98 -4.29 -1.10
C THR A 31 -13.35 -5.70 -0.65
N GLN A 32 -14.57 -5.91 -0.16
CA GLN A 32 -15.08 -7.24 0.17
C GLN A 32 -15.24 -8.11 -1.08
N ALA A 33 -15.86 -7.59 -2.15
CA ALA A 33 -15.99 -8.30 -3.42
C ALA A 33 -14.62 -8.69 -4.01
N LEU A 34 -13.63 -7.79 -3.92
CA LEU A 34 -12.25 -8.08 -4.33
C LEU A 34 -11.66 -9.23 -3.49
N ILE A 35 -11.83 -9.20 -2.17
CA ILE A 35 -11.36 -10.26 -1.25
C ILE A 35 -12.03 -11.60 -1.53
N GLU A 36 -13.33 -11.61 -1.77
CA GLU A 36 -14.10 -12.84 -2.04
C GLU A 36 -13.63 -13.51 -3.34
N LEU A 37 -13.36 -12.71 -4.38
CA LEU A 37 -12.87 -13.22 -5.67
C LEU A 37 -11.41 -13.70 -5.60
N ASN A 38 -10.56 -13.05 -4.81
CA ASN A 38 -9.10 -13.28 -4.82
C ASN A 38 -8.57 -14.04 -3.58
N GLY A 39 -9.43 -14.29 -2.59
CA GLY A 39 -9.11 -15.04 -1.40
C GLY A 39 -8.09 -14.39 -0.44
N ASN A 40 -7.41 -15.26 0.32
CA ASN A 40 -6.54 -14.85 1.42
C ASN A 40 -5.37 -13.95 1.01
N HIS A 41 -4.91 -14.06 -0.24
CA HIS A 41 -3.80 -13.25 -0.73
C HIS A 41 -4.15 -11.76 -0.71
N TRP A 42 -5.21 -11.38 -1.43
CA TRP A 42 -5.64 -9.98 -1.50
C TRP A 42 -6.29 -9.47 -0.21
N ARG A 43 -6.88 -10.36 0.60
CA ARG A 43 -7.27 -10.01 1.98
C ARG A 43 -6.11 -9.47 2.79
N LYS A 44 -4.92 -10.08 2.71
CA LYS A 44 -3.73 -9.60 3.42
C LYS A 44 -3.27 -8.25 2.89
N VAL A 45 -3.17 -8.11 1.58
CA VAL A 45 -2.76 -6.86 0.90
C VAL A 45 -3.64 -5.69 1.36
N LEU A 46 -4.96 -5.80 1.18
CA LEU A 46 -5.89 -4.73 1.56
C LEU A 46 -5.92 -4.47 3.07
N THR A 47 -5.77 -5.50 3.89
CA THR A 47 -5.68 -5.33 5.35
C THR A 47 -4.42 -4.57 5.75
N ILE A 48 -3.28 -4.89 5.17
CA ILE A 48 -2.02 -4.21 5.45
C ILE A 48 -2.07 -2.77 4.95
N MET A 49 -2.61 -2.53 3.74
CA MET A 49 -2.84 -1.17 3.23
C MET A 49 -3.68 -0.34 4.21
N ALA A 50 -4.84 -0.86 4.63
CA ALA A 50 -5.70 -0.19 5.60
C ALA A 50 -4.97 0.11 6.91
N LYS A 51 -4.22 -0.86 7.44
CA LYS A 51 -3.40 -0.67 8.62
C LYS A 51 -2.31 0.38 8.43
N ILE A 52 -1.74 0.56 7.25
CA ILE A 52 -0.72 1.58 7.01
C ILE A 52 -1.33 2.99 7.07
N VAL A 53 -2.49 3.20 6.43
CA VAL A 53 -3.02 4.55 6.18
C VAL A 53 -4.07 5.02 7.19
N VAL A 54 -4.73 4.12 7.91
CA VAL A 54 -5.80 4.51 8.83
C VAL A 54 -5.26 5.47 9.91
N LYS A 55 -5.95 6.59 10.12
CA LYS A 55 -5.58 7.57 11.16
C LYS A 55 -6.03 7.12 12.55
N GLU A 56 -7.14 6.42 12.61
CA GLU A 56 -7.73 5.84 13.83
C GLU A 56 -7.28 4.38 14.04
N GLN A 57 -7.80 3.73 15.08
CA GLN A 57 -7.45 2.34 15.39
C GLN A 57 -8.26 1.32 14.59
N ASP A 58 -9.44 1.67 14.08
CA ASP A 58 -10.33 0.72 13.39
C ASP A 58 -9.98 0.55 11.89
N TRP A 59 -8.85 -0.12 11.65
CA TRP A 59 -8.44 -0.51 10.30
C TRP A 59 -9.43 -1.47 9.61
N ARG A 60 -10.27 -2.19 10.36
CA ARG A 60 -11.24 -3.15 9.77
C ARG A 60 -12.36 -2.38 9.08
N GLN A 61 -12.98 -1.46 9.82
CA GLN A 61 -13.99 -0.58 9.24
C GLN A 61 -13.40 0.26 8.12
N TYR A 62 -12.17 0.78 8.28
CA TYR A 62 -11.49 1.53 7.23
C TYR A 62 -11.32 0.73 5.94
N ARG A 63 -10.80 -0.51 6.03
CA ARG A 63 -10.65 -1.42 4.89
C ARG A 63 -11.98 -1.64 4.18
N ASP A 64 -13.03 -1.86 4.93
CA ASP A 64 -14.32 -2.32 4.38
C ASP A 64 -15.15 -1.16 3.81
N ARG A 65 -14.96 0.08 4.29
CA ARG A 65 -15.81 1.22 3.92
C ARG A 65 -15.09 2.37 3.21
N HIS A 66 -13.79 2.55 3.44
CA HIS A 66 -13.07 3.77 3.05
C HIS A 66 -11.87 3.53 2.14
N LEU A 67 -11.17 2.41 2.29
CA LEU A 67 -10.00 2.08 1.49
C LEU A 67 -10.36 2.03 -0.01
N LEU A 68 -9.51 2.63 -0.85
CA LEU A 68 -9.67 2.76 -2.32
C LEU A 68 -10.82 3.66 -2.79
N LYS A 69 -11.57 4.31 -1.88
CA LYS A 69 -12.66 5.21 -2.25
C LYS A 69 -12.17 6.59 -2.68
N GLN A 70 -11.22 7.13 -1.93
CA GLN A 70 -10.76 8.51 -2.10
C GLN A 70 -9.26 8.66 -1.86
N GLY A 71 -8.76 8.19 -0.71
CA GLY A 71 -7.38 8.48 -0.27
C GLY A 71 -6.30 7.64 -0.96
N GLU A 72 -6.64 6.42 -1.36
CA GLU A 72 -5.67 5.43 -1.86
C GLU A 72 -6.01 4.94 -3.26
N SER A 73 -4.96 4.66 -4.01
CA SER A 73 -5.03 3.92 -5.26
C SER A 73 -3.96 2.81 -5.29
N ILE A 74 -4.16 1.85 -6.18
CA ILE A 74 -3.20 0.81 -6.48
C ILE A 74 -2.78 0.93 -7.95
N ALA A 75 -1.48 1.12 -8.16
CA ALA A 75 -0.84 1.03 -9.46
C ALA A 75 -0.26 -0.39 -9.62
N ILE A 76 -0.73 -1.13 -10.64
CA ILE A 76 -0.25 -2.47 -10.95
C ILE A 76 0.79 -2.39 -12.05
N GLY A 77 1.98 -2.95 -11.82
CA GLY A 77 3.04 -3.05 -12.83
C GLY A 77 3.41 -1.70 -13.45
N ALA A 78 3.36 -0.63 -12.66
CA ALA A 78 3.63 0.72 -13.16
C ALA A 78 5.12 0.92 -13.40
N ASN A 79 5.43 1.67 -14.46
CA ASN A 79 6.77 2.07 -14.85
C ASN A 79 7.10 3.54 -14.52
N ASN A 80 6.12 4.27 -13.95
CA ASN A 80 6.26 5.64 -13.51
C ASN A 80 5.44 5.87 -12.23
N LEU A 81 5.88 6.82 -11.41
CA LEU A 81 5.12 7.29 -10.26
C LEU A 81 3.85 8.02 -10.72
N CYS A 82 2.77 7.90 -9.94
CA CYS A 82 1.49 8.54 -10.20
C CYS A 82 1.61 10.02 -9.87
N ARG A 83 1.35 10.91 -10.82
CA ARG A 83 1.64 12.35 -10.66
C ARG A 83 0.78 13.02 -9.59
N GLU A 84 -0.41 12.48 -9.38
CA GLU A 84 -1.43 12.99 -8.47
C GLU A 84 -1.19 12.56 -7.02
N ALA A 85 -0.42 11.48 -6.83
CA ALA A 85 -0.10 10.97 -5.50
C ALA A 85 1.05 11.77 -4.89
N GLN A 86 0.92 12.09 -3.60
CA GLN A 86 1.97 12.73 -2.81
C GLN A 86 2.81 11.67 -2.10
N LEU A 87 2.15 10.60 -1.64
CA LEU A 87 2.77 9.47 -0.94
C LEU A 87 2.81 8.24 -1.84
N HIS A 88 4.00 7.68 -2.01
CA HIS A 88 4.25 6.48 -2.80
C HIS A 88 4.76 5.34 -1.92
N ILE A 89 4.03 4.22 -1.91
CA ILE A 89 4.41 3.01 -1.17
C ILE A 89 4.68 1.89 -2.16
N ILE A 90 5.96 1.60 -2.37
CA ILE A 90 6.44 0.62 -3.34
C ILE A 90 6.52 -0.74 -2.67
N CYS A 91 5.70 -1.70 -3.13
CA CYS A 91 5.48 -2.96 -2.42
C CYS A 91 6.23 -4.12 -3.10
N GLY A 92 7.42 -4.41 -2.58
CA GLY A 92 8.28 -5.49 -3.04
C GLY A 92 9.28 -5.09 -4.13
N LYS A 93 10.34 -5.90 -4.27
CA LYS A 93 11.46 -5.62 -5.18
C LYS A 93 11.03 -5.43 -6.63
N LYS A 94 10.12 -6.27 -7.13
CA LYS A 94 9.66 -6.18 -8.52
C LYS A 94 9.05 -4.80 -8.84
N SER A 95 8.24 -4.23 -7.95
CA SER A 95 7.64 -2.91 -8.19
C SER A 95 8.67 -1.78 -8.15
N ALA A 96 9.71 -1.90 -7.32
CA ALA A 96 10.82 -0.95 -7.32
C ALA A 96 11.64 -1.03 -8.61
N ASP A 97 11.93 -2.25 -9.07
CA ASP A 97 12.66 -2.50 -10.31
C ASP A 97 11.84 -2.01 -11.54
N ASP A 98 10.53 -2.29 -11.59
CA ASP A 98 9.64 -1.82 -12.68
C ASP A 98 9.59 -0.28 -12.77
N LEU A 99 9.71 0.42 -11.62
CA LEU A 99 9.79 1.88 -11.53
C LEU A 99 11.19 2.45 -11.73
N ASN A 100 12.20 1.61 -11.95
CA ASN A 100 13.62 1.98 -12.05
C ASN A 100 14.11 2.79 -10.83
N LEU A 101 13.67 2.43 -9.62
CA LEU A 101 14.12 3.08 -8.39
C LEU A 101 15.43 2.45 -7.92
N ASP A 102 16.49 3.25 -7.85
CA ASP A 102 17.77 2.81 -7.28
C ASP A 102 17.69 2.80 -5.75
N SER A 103 17.81 1.63 -5.13
CA SER A 103 17.82 1.48 -3.67
C SER A 103 18.94 2.27 -2.99
N ALA A 104 20.01 2.63 -3.69
CA ALA A 104 21.09 3.46 -3.16
C ALA A 104 20.65 4.91 -2.88
N GLU A 105 19.56 5.37 -3.49
CA GLU A 105 18.97 6.69 -3.21
C GLU A 105 18.12 6.71 -1.92
N PHE A 106 17.93 5.55 -1.28
CA PHE A 106 17.07 5.40 -0.11
C PHE A 106 17.91 5.10 1.14
N VAL A 107 17.37 5.53 2.28
CA VAL A 107 17.96 5.25 3.59
C VAL A 107 17.05 4.31 4.38
N PRO A 108 17.60 3.40 5.21
CA PRO A 108 16.81 2.59 6.12
C PRO A 108 15.93 3.43 7.05
N LEU A 109 14.69 3.00 7.28
CA LEU A 109 13.81 3.64 8.26
C LEU A 109 14.24 3.39 9.71
N ASP A 110 14.96 2.30 9.96
CA ASP A 110 15.58 2.04 11.23
C ASP A 110 16.99 1.43 11.10
N MET A 111 17.73 1.48 12.19
CA MET A 111 19.06 0.88 12.30
C MET A 111 19.01 -0.63 12.59
N GLN A 112 17.81 -1.20 12.73
CA GLN A 112 17.60 -2.60 13.15
C GLN A 112 17.59 -3.57 11.95
N GLY A 113 17.90 -3.09 10.75
CA GLY A 113 17.97 -3.91 9.55
C GLY A 113 16.59 -4.25 8.99
N THR A 114 15.57 -3.42 9.21
CA THR A 114 14.32 -3.59 8.49
C THR A 114 14.53 -3.39 7.00
N SER A 115 13.78 -4.14 6.20
CA SER A 115 13.70 -4.02 4.74
C SER A 115 12.89 -2.79 4.28
N LEU A 116 12.69 -1.82 5.18
CA LEU A 116 11.95 -0.59 4.94
C LEU A 116 12.93 0.55 4.65
N LEU A 117 12.81 1.14 3.47
CA LEU A 117 13.66 2.24 3.03
C LEU A 117 12.81 3.47 2.70
N LYS A 118 13.32 4.65 2.99
CA LYS A 118 12.69 5.95 2.68
C LYS A 118 13.62 6.79 1.82
N HIS A 119 13.07 7.45 0.80
CA HIS A 119 13.81 8.45 0.04
C HIS A 119 14.00 9.71 0.91
N PRO A 120 15.21 10.28 1.02
CA PRO A 120 15.50 11.36 1.97
C PRO A 120 14.70 12.65 1.71
N ASN A 121 14.37 12.93 0.45
CA ASN A 121 13.76 14.20 0.02
C ASN A 121 12.35 14.06 -0.59
N LYS A 122 11.77 12.85 -0.59
CA LYS A 122 10.47 12.58 -1.24
C LYS A 122 9.68 11.61 -0.37
N ASP A 123 8.37 11.68 -0.41
CA ASP A 123 7.49 10.73 0.28
C ASP A 123 7.35 9.43 -0.53
N ILE A 124 8.49 8.77 -0.74
CA ILE A 124 8.60 7.47 -1.42
C ILE A 124 9.21 6.48 -0.43
N TYR A 125 8.49 5.39 -0.22
CA TYR A 125 8.85 4.33 0.71
C TYR A 125 8.95 3.01 -0.04
N LEU A 126 10.08 2.32 0.10
CA LEU A 126 10.24 0.94 -0.35
C LEU A 126 9.94 0.02 0.82
N CYS A 127 9.04 -0.93 0.62
CA CYS A 127 8.70 -1.93 1.62
C CYS A 127 8.69 -3.33 0.98
N PRO A 128 8.77 -4.40 1.80
CA PRO A 128 8.48 -5.75 1.32
C PRO A 128 7.08 -5.86 0.71
N TYR A 129 6.83 -6.98 0.04
CA TYR A 129 5.49 -7.27 -0.43
C TYR A 129 4.51 -7.34 0.75
N LEU A 130 3.27 -6.89 0.55
CA LEU A 130 2.23 -6.81 1.59
C LEU A 130 1.65 -8.19 1.95
N ASP A 131 2.49 -9.03 2.56
CA ASP A 131 2.17 -10.33 3.17
C ASP A 131 2.83 -10.39 4.55
N TYR A 132 2.10 -10.83 5.58
CA TYR A 132 2.58 -10.81 6.96
C TYR A 132 3.89 -11.57 7.23
N ARG A 133 4.28 -12.52 6.36
CA ARG A 133 5.59 -13.20 6.48
C ARG A 133 6.75 -12.27 6.12
N GLN A 134 6.50 -11.29 5.25
CA GLN A 134 7.49 -10.33 4.79
C GLN A 134 7.33 -8.96 5.47
N PHE A 135 6.08 -8.59 5.77
CA PHE A 135 5.71 -7.30 6.34
C PHE A 135 4.87 -7.48 7.63
N PRO A 136 5.51 -7.89 8.74
CA PRO A 136 4.83 -8.12 10.01
C PRO A 136 4.34 -6.81 10.66
N ASN A 137 3.46 -6.91 11.67
CA ASN A 137 2.89 -5.74 12.36
C ASN A 137 3.95 -4.75 12.89
N ILE A 138 5.12 -5.24 13.31
CA ILE A 138 6.21 -4.35 13.76
C ILE A 138 6.71 -3.42 12.64
N GLN A 139 6.85 -3.92 11.40
CA GLN A 139 7.22 -3.09 10.26
C GLN A 139 6.07 -2.20 9.80
N ILE A 140 4.82 -2.67 9.89
CA ILE A 140 3.64 -1.81 9.65
C ILE A 140 3.67 -0.61 10.60
N ASN A 141 3.91 -0.84 11.89
CA ASN A 141 3.98 0.23 12.88
C ASN A 141 5.18 1.16 12.68
N LEU A 142 6.34 0.64 12.27
CA LEU A 142 7.49 1.48 11.91
C LEU A 142 7.15 2.41 10.73
N LEU A 143 6.52 1.88 9.67
CA LEU A 143 6.10 2.69 8.53
C LEU A 143 5.05 3.73 8.97
N ARG A 144 4.06 3.35 9.77
CA ARG A 144 3.06 4.28 10.32
C ARG A 144 3.72 5.45 11.06
N GLN A 145 4.67 5.16 11.94
CA GLN A 145 5.41 6.18 12.68
C GLN A 145 6.18 7.12 11.73
N ALA A 146 6.81 6.57 10.69
CA ALA A 146 7.49 7.37 9.66
C ALA A 146 6.54 8.23 8.81
N LEU A 147 5.24 7.93 8.82
CA LEU A 147 4.16 8.73 8.23
C LEU A 147 3.47 9.67 9.23
N GLY A 148 3.95 9.74 10.48
CA GLY A 148 3.35 10.55 11.54
C GLY A 148 2.06 9.97 12.14
N LEU A 149 1.81 8.67 11.94
CA LEU A 149 0.64 7.96 12.46
C LEU A 149 0.97 7.17 13.72
N ALA A 150 0.01 7.09 14.64
CA ALA A 150 0.15 6.29 15.86
C ALA A 150 0.25 4.79 15.54
N PRO A 151 1.05 4.00 16.27
CA PRO A 151 1.08 2.55 16.08
C PRO A 151 -0.28 1.90 16.36
N LEU A 152 -0.56 0.80 15.68
CA LEU A 152 -1.71 -0.06 15.96
C LEU A 152 -1.33 -1.13 16.98
N ASN A 153 -2.32 -1.50 17.79
CA ASN A 153 -2.22 -2.62 18.74
C ASN A 153 -2.37 -3.99 18.06
#